data_AF-A0A850R6P0-F1
#
_entry.id   AF-A0A850R6P0-F1
#
_cell.length_a   1.000
_cell.length_b   1.000
_cell.length_c   1.000
_cell.angle_alpha   90.00
_cell.angle_beta   90.00
_cell.angle_gamma   90.00
#
_symmetry.space_group_name_H-M   'P 1'
#
loop_
_entity.id
_entity.type
_entity.pdbx_description
1 polymer ?
#
loop_
_entity_poly.entity_id
_entity_poly.type
_entity_poly.pdbx_seq_one_letter_code
_entity_poly.pdbx_strand_id
1 'polypeptide(L)' 'DNNSPVNKYVKSVTINGKPLDNTFGFEHSEIKAGGILHFVMTGDKNEAMKAAF' A
#
# COMPACT_ATOMS: atom_id res chain seq x y z
N ASP A 1 5.96 5.43 -4.32
CA ASP A 1 6.99 6.39 -3.86
C ASP A 1 8.05 5.71 -3.01
N ASN A 2 9.24 6.32 -2.94
CA ASN A 2 10.38 5.86 -2.14
C ASN A 2 10.83 4.41 -2.40
N ASN A 3 10.55 3.85 -3.58
CA ASN A 3 10.99 2.50 -3.91
C ASN A 3 12.51 2.48 -4.14
N SER A 4 13.19 1.54 -3.49
CA SER A 4 14.64 1.35 -3.61
C SER A 4 15.00 -0.07 -3.14
N PRO A 5 16.20 -0.59 -3.47
CA PRO A 5 16.64 -1.91 -3.00
C PRO A 5 16.65 -2.08 -1.47
N VAL A 6 16.77 -0.97 -0.72
CA VAL A 6 16.76 -0.99 0.75
C VAL A 6 15.35 -0.84 1.35
N ASN A 7 14.40 -0.26 0.61
CA ASN A 7 13.04 0.01 1.06
C ASN A 7 12.09 -1.13 0.67
N LYS A 8 12.26 -2.27 1.34
CA LYS A 8 11.53 -3.52 1.05
C LYS A 8 10.15 -3.64 1.67
N TYR A 9 9.73 -2.70 2.52
CA TYR A 9 8.44 -2.75 3.20
C TYR A 9 7.46 -1.72 2.64
N VAL A 10 6.17 -2.01 2.74
CA VAL A 10 5.10 -1.06 2.45
C VAL A 10 4.79 -0.27 3.71
N LYS A 11 4.91 1.06 3.64
CA LYS A 11 4.51 1.99 4.69
C LYS A 11 3.03 2.33 4.59
N SER A 12 2.52 2.54 3.38
CA SER A 12 1.11 2.77 3.13
C SER A 12 0.75 2.40 1.69
N VAL A 13 -0.54 2.15 1.48
CA VAL A 13 -1.09 1.81 0.17
C VAL A 13 -2.49 2.40 0.02
N THR A 14 -2.81 2.86 -1.18
CA THR A 14 -4.15 3.32 -1.55
C THR A 14 -4.56 2.75 -2.91
N ILE A 15 -5.86 2.46 -3.06
CA ILE A 15 -6.50 2.18 -4.33
C ILE A 15 -7.39 3.36 -4.72
N ASN A 16 -7.12 3.97 -5.87
CA ASN A 16 -7.85 5.14 -6.37
C ASN A 16 -7.95 6.27 -5.32
N GLY A 17 -6.89 6.48 -4.54
CA GLY A 17 -6.81 7.49 -3.48
C GLY A 17 -7.46 7.12 -2.14
N LYS A 18 -8.05 5.92 -2.02
CA LYS A 18 -8.63 5.40 -0.77
C LYS A 18 -7.70 4.38 -0.12
N PRO A 19 -7.53 4.38 1.21
CA PRO A 19 -6.81 3.31 1.91
C PRO A 19 -7.41 1.94 1.58
N LEU A 20 -6.58 0.89 1.54
CA LEU A 20 -7.07 -0.49 1.50
C LEU A 20 -7.79 -0.86 2.80
N ASP A 21 -8.55 -1.96 2.77
CA ASP A 21 -9.16 -2.52 3.97
C ASP A 21 -8.13 -3.14 4.93
N ASN A 22 -8.60 -3.54 6.12
CA ASN A 22 -7.78 -4.12 7.18
C ASN A 22 -7.14 -5.48 6.81
N THR A 23 -7.52 -6.07 5.67
CA THR A 23 -6.92 -7.29 5.13
C THR A 23 -5.91 -7.02 4.03
N PHE A 24 -5.63 -5.73 3.76
CA PHE A 24 -4.86 -5.27 2.59
C PHE A 24 -5.47 -5.76 1.26
N GLY A 25 -6.78 -5.96 1.26
CA GLY A 25 -7.57 -6.39 0.13
C GLY A 25 -8.15 -5.20 -0.64
N PHE A 26 -8.60 -5.52 -1.85
CA PHE A 26 -9.47 -4.69 -2.65
C PHE A 26 -10.37 -5.61 -3.47
N GLU A 27 -11.57 -5.14 -3.78
CA GLU A 27 -12.56 -5.87 -4.54
C GLU A 27 -12.25 -5.81 -6.05
N HIS A 28 -12.67 -6.82 -6.80
CA HIS A 28 -12.50 -6.84 -8.26
C HIS A 28 -13.13 -5.59 -8.92
N SER A 29 -14.25 -5.11 -8.38
CA SER A 29 -14.94 -3.91 -8.86
C SER A 29 -14.10 -2.64 -8.77
N GLU A 30 -13.14 -2.57 -7.84
CA GLU A 30 -12.30 -1.39 -7.61
C GLU A 30 -11.17 -1.23 -8.63
N ILE A 31 -10.78 -2.32 -9.30
CA ILE A 31 -9.74 -2.32 -10.35
C ILE A 31 -10.30 -2.54 -11.77
N LYS A 32 -11.55 -2.98 -11.91
CA LYS A 32 -12.15 -3.38 -13.20
C LYS A 32 -12.09 -2.29 -14.27
N ALA A 33 -12.26 -1.03 -13.88
CA ALA A 33 -12.22 0.11 -14.80
C ALA A 33 -10.80 0.64 -15.07
N GLY A 34 -9.77 -0.01 -14.52
CA GLY A 34 -8.43 0.57 -14.38
C GLY A 34 -8.37 1.55 -13.20
N GLY A 35 -7.17 2.02 -12.87
CA GLY A 35 -6.97 2.89 -11.71
C GLY A 35 -5.51 3.01 -11.27
N ILE A 36 -5.31 3.56 -10.07
CA ILE A 36 -3.98 3.74 -9.48
C ILE A 36 -3.93 3.00 -8.15
N LEU A 37 -3.02 2.02 -8.07
CA LEU A 37 -2.57 1.43 -6.82
C LEU A 37 -1.27 2.12 -6.41
N HIS A 38 -1.33 3.00 -5.41
CA HIS A 38 -0.20 3.82 -4.99
C HIS A 38 0.42 3.27 -3.70
N PHE A 39 1.67 2.82 -3.80
CA PHE A 39 2.45 2.33 -2.67
C PHE A 39 3.45 3.38 -2.20
N VAL A 40 3.59 3.57 -0.89
CA VAL A 40 4.72 4.28 -0.27
C VAL A 40 5.61 3.26 0.42
N MET A 41 6.88 3.18 0.02
CA MET A 41 7.82 2.19 0.53
C MET A 41 8.65 2.73 1.71
N THR A 42 9.14 1.83 2.57
CA THR A 42 10.05 2.13 3.69
C THR A 42 11.05 1.01 3.93
N GLY A 43 12.22 1.35 4.46
CA GLY A 43 13.21 0.40 4.97
C GLY A 43 13.01 0.06 6.45
N ASP A 44 12.18 0.82 7.17
CA ASP A 44 11.89 0.58 8.59
C ASP A 44 10.71 -0.37 8.75
N LYS A 45 10.99 -1.55 9.29
CA LYS A 45 9.97 -2.55 9.59
C LYS A 45 8.91 -2.03 10.57
N ASN A 46 9.28 -1.19 11.53
CA ASN A 46 8.35 -0.68 12.55
C ASN A 46 7.30 0.25 11.94
N GLU A 47 7.67 1.04 10.93
CA GLU A 47 6.70 1.86 10.18
C GLU A 47 5.69 0.99 9.44
N ALA A 48 6.13 -0.11 8.84
CA ALA A 48 5.24 -1.05 8.14
C ALA A 48 4.31 -1.79 9.10
N MET A 49 4.77 -2.15 10.30
CA MET A 49 3.94 -2.81 11.32
C MET A 49 2.87 -1.86 11.88
N LYS A 50 3.17 -0.57 12.05
CA LYS A 50 2.18 0.43 12.49
C LYS A 50 1.07 0.66 11.47
N ALA A 51 1.35 0.43 10.18
CA ALA A 51 0.32 0.53 9.14
C ALA A 51 -0.69 -0.64 9.18
N ALA A 52 -0.36 -1.72 9.90
CA ALA A 52 -1.18 -2.93 10.01
C ALA A 52 -2.04 -3.01 11.28
N PHE A 53 -1.87 -2.06 12.23
CA PHE A 53 -2.55 -2.08 13.54
C PHE A 53 -2.95 -0.67 14.01
#